data_AF-A0A8C7YRS8-F1
#
_entry.id   AF-A0A8C7YRS8-F1
#
_cell.length_a   1.000
_cell.length_b   1.000
_cell.length_c   1.000
_cell.angle_alpha   90.00
_cell.angle_beta   90.00
_cell.angle_gamma   90.00
#
_symmetry.space_group_name_H-M   'P 1'
#
loop_
_entity.id
_entity.type
_entity.pdbx_description
1 polymer ?
#
loop_
_entity_poly.entity_id
_entity_poly.type
_entity_poly.pdbx_seq_one_letter_code
_entity_poly.pdbx_strand_id
1 'polypeptide(L)'
;MQPKTRANDLRGVKRNKFGANFQQKPLNTLEGWLVKPSKCVATAEASQTPEDVEMLGESSVETPLAPSPEGKITGMSSSDLDEETQVLTPPDIDQDSSVSQFSADSGGQTLSHNVAGLEKQEKERCSGDSVKHKVKITDFFLGHSSQNLKVKRIKPDKSPEEQETEPSADVRWLGTPISALKRMPECGGEPPPLKDIPGKHTVMIMTDLLHKGTAPIPSPAKFQDTWDDVHVKMPCSKENLFPVIDENKSRWELIKETLNKKFTSAYELKKALLKYNASNAKKWDFTALSLYCCKVLEPDAAEHLFNSLLPDMVQLAMRASELCTKPIPLLKRGMNHSITMSQEQAACLLANAFFCTFPRRNSRKAEYSNFPDINFFRLFEGSSPKKIEKLKTLMCYFKSVTEQKPTGLVTFTRKVLDKSPIWRSTHFFCKYFLFIFQVDFANKFVGGGVTSTGLVQEEIRFLINPELIVSRLFTEALDDNECLIITGTQQFSKYTGYSQTYQWGGSHQDATPRDGWQRRCTEIVAIDAMQFRNFLEQFHLDKITRELNKAYCGFSRPDTDSKNLAAVATGNWGCGVFGGDTRLKALLQMLAAAEAGRDVAYFTFGDNRLMTDVNNMHSFLTQRNISVG
;
A
#
# COMPACT_ATOMS: atom_id res chain seq x y z
N MET A 1 -72.25 7.37 -40.43
CA MET A 1 -72.22 8.05 -41.74
C MET A 1 -70.90 8.79 -41.87
N GLN A 2 -70.07 8.45 -42.85
CA GLN A 2 -68.97 9.31 -43.32
C GLN A 2 -69.53 10.56 -44.02
N PRO A 3 -68.71 11.61 -44.21
CA PRO A 3 -68.09 11.77 -45.54
C PRO A 3 -66.59 12.16 -45.55
N LYS A 4 -65.86 11.48 -46.47
CA LYS A 4 -64.77 11.90 -47.41
C LYS A 4 -63.85 13.10 -47.05
N THR A 5 -62.55 12.93 -46.75
CA THR A 5 -61.34 12.74 -47.61
C THR A 5 -61.04 13.87 -48.62
N ARG A 6 -59.82 14.35 -48.90
CA ARG A 6 -58.44 14.28 -48.34
C ARG A 6 -57.55 15.13 -49.30
N ALA A 7 -56.34 15.45 -48.85
CA ALA A 7 -55.12 15.83 -49.59
C ALA A 7 -54.89 17.31 -49.93
N ASN A 8 -53.86 17.89 -49.30
CA ASN A 8 -52.80 18.56 -50.04
C ASN A 8 -51.46 18.57 -49.29
N ASP A 9 -50.43 18.39 -50.09
CA ASP A 9 -49.02 18.20 -49.80
C ASP A 9 -48.23 19.52 -49.71
N LEU A 10 -47.07 19.44 -49.07
CA LEU A 10 -45.84 20.24 -49.26
C LEU A 10 -45.92 21.77 -49.33
N ARG A 11 -45.34 22.44 -48.31
CA ARG A 11 -44.26 23.43 -48.53
C ARG A 11 -43.52 23.81 -47.25
N GLY A 12 -42.20 23.93 -47.39
CA GLY A 12 -41.26 24.17 -46.29
C GLY A 12 -41.25 25.59 -45.74
N VAL A 13 -40.65 25.71 -44.56
CA VAL A 13 -40.31 26.99 -43.93
C VAL A 13 -38.93 26.88 -43.31
N LYS A 14 -38.05 27.79 -43.75
CA LYS A 14 -36.71 28.04 -43.21
C LYS A 14 -36.79 28.41 -41.74
N ARG A 15 -35.97 27.77 -40.89
CA ARG A 15 -35.69 28.22 -39.51
C ARG A 15 -34.20 28.47 -39.34
N ASN A 16 -33.92 29.65 -38.78
CA ASN A 16 -32.61 30.18 -38.43
C ASN A 16 -31.87 29.27 -37.44
N LYS A 17 -30.58 29.03 -37.72
CA LYS A 17 -29.63 28.33 -36.84
C LYS A 17 -29.05 29.31 -35.81
N PHE A 18 -29.14 28.96 -34.54
CA PHE A 18 -28.30 29.47 -33.46
C PHE A 18 -27.16 28.47 -33.19
N GLY A 19 -26.05 29.00 -32.69
CA GLY A 19 -24.70 28.44 -32.84
C GLY A 19 -24.26 27.35 -31.85
N ALA A 20 -23.06 26.84 -32.14
CA ALA A 20 -22.10 26.31 -31.18
C ALA A 20 -20.74 26.16 -31.90
N ASN A 21 -19.77 27.02 -31.57
CA ASN A 21 -18.39 26.87 -32.01
C ASN A 21 -17.75 25.72 -31.23
N PHE A 22 -17.42 24.64 -31.94
CA PHE A 22 -16.51 23.60 -31.48
C PHE A 22 -15.07 24.16 -31.51
N GLN A 23 -14.44 24.30 -30.34
CA GLN A 23 -12.98 24.33 -30.25
C GLN A 23 -12.49 22.95 -29.79
N GLN A 24 -11.73 22.32 -30.68
CA GLN A 24 -11.04 21.06 -30.48
C GLN A 24 -10.00 21.19 -29.36
N LYS A 25 -10.09 20.34 -28.33
CA LYS A 25 -9.00 20.07 -27.40
C LYS A 25 -8.22 18.84 -27.91
N PRO A 26 -6.89 18.82 -27.87
CA PRO A 26 -6.10 17.74 -28.45
C PRO A 26 -6.23 16.46 -27.62
N LEU A 27 -6.68 15.38 -28.27
CA LEU A 27 -6.46 14.01 -27.83
C LEU A 27 -4.95 13.72 -27.91
N ASN A 28 -4.30 13.47 -26.78
CA ASN A 28 -3.04 12.74 -26.75
C ASN A 28 -3.35 11.27 -26.50
N THR A 29 -3.61 10.55 -27.59
CA THR A 29 -3.78 9.09 -27.61
C THR A 29 -2.43 8.39 -27.48
N LEU A 30 -2.39 7.47 -26.52
CA LEU A 30 -1.28 6.59 -26.20
C LEU A 30 -1.26 5.40 -27.19
N GLU A 31 -1.13 5.67 -28.48
CA GLU A 31 -1.19 4.64 -29.56
C GLU A 31 0.05 4.60 -30.48
N GLY A 32 1.15 5.27 -30.11
CA GLY A 32 2.37 5.32 -30.92
C GLY A 32 3.37 4.17 -30.74
N TRP A 33 3.12 3.19 -29.87
CA TRP A 33 4.15 2.22 -29.43
C TRP A 33 3.69 0.76 -29.48
N LEU A 34 2.91 0.39 -30.49
CA LEU A 34 2.61 -1.01 -30.81
C LEU A 34 3.50 -1.49 -31.97
N VAL A 35 4.62 -2.12 -31.62
CA VAL A 35 5.36 -2.97 -32.56
C VAL A 35 4.53 -4.24 -32.79
N LYS A 36 3.99 -4.41 -33.99
CA LYS A 36 3.24 -5.61 -34.41
C LYS A 36 4.21 -6.81 -34.52
N PRO A 37 3.93 -7.96 -33.88
CA PRO A 37 4.62 -9.20 -34.20
C PRO A 37 4.12 -9.76 -35.54
N SER A 38 5.08 -10.18 -36.36
CA SER A 38 4.88 -10.81 -37.66
C SER A 38 4.16 -12.16 -37.56
N LYS A 39 3.30 -12.41 -38.55
CA LYS A 39 2.52 -13.65 -38.73
C LYS A 39 3.44 -14.87 -38.91
N CYS A 40 3.15 -15.96 -38.20
CA CYS A 40 3.48 -17.32 -38.63
C CYS A 40 2.18 -18.14 -38.76
N VAL A 41 2.11 -18.87 -39.87
CA VAL A 41 1.00 -19.70 -40.36
C VAL A 41 1.23 -21.16 -39.93
N ALA A 42 0.13 -21.92 -39.90
CA ALA A 42 -0.03 -23.39 -39.82
C ALA A 42 -0.50 -23.90 -38.45
N THR A 43 -1.46 -24.81 -38.30
CA THR A 43 -2.32 -25.58 -39.23
C THR A 43 -3.44 -26.17 -38.38
N ALA A 44 -4.64 -26.30 -38.94
CA ALA A 44 -5.79 -26.93 -38.31
C ALA A 44 -5.70 -28.46 -38.45
N GLU A 45 -5.92 -29.18 -37.36
CA GLU A 45 -6.41 -30.57 -37.40
C GLU A 45 -7.46 -30.79 -36.31
N ALA A 46 -8.53 -31.46 -36.71
CA ALA A 46 -9.76 -31.72 -35.98
C ALA A 46 -9.83 -33.20 -35.59
N SER A 47 -10.40 -33.51 -34.43
CA SER A 47 -10.93 -34.83 -34.06
C SER A 47 -11.66 -34.69 -32.71
N GLN A 48 -12.99 -34.63 -32.69
CA GLN A 48 -13.95 -35.75 -32.58
C GLN A 48 -14.23 -36.20 -31.13
N THR A 49 -15.49 -36.03 -30.74
CA THR A 49 -16.23 -36.56 -29.59
C THR A 49 -16.52 -38.06 -29.71
N PRO A 50 -16.83 -38.74 -28.60
CA PRO A 50 -18.17 -39.34 -28.40
C PRO A 50 -18.69 -39.13 -26.95
N GLU A 51 -19.94 -38.70 -26.75
CA GLU A 51 -21.19 -39.49 -26.63
C GLU A 51 -21.29 -40.44 -25.41
N ASP A 52 -22.14 -40.00 -24.46
CA ASP A 52 -23.28 -40.66 -23.80
C ASP A 52 -23.17 -42.05 -23.15
N VAL A 53 -23.50 -42.07 -21.83
CA VAL A 53 -24.33 -43.11 -21.20
C VAL A 53 -25.17 -42.48 -20.07
N GLU A 54 -26.49 -42.42 -20.27
CA GLU A 54 -27.51 -42.28 -19.22
C GLU A 54 -27.66 -43.58 -18.42
N MET A 55 -28.05 -43.51 -17.13
CA MET A 55 -29.04 -44.42 -16.54
C MET A 55 -29.67 -43.84 -15.25
N LEU A 56 -31.00 -43.97 -15.24
CA LEU A 56 -32.08 -43.61 -14.33
C LEU A 56 -31.95 -43.99 -12.84
N GLY A 57 -32.73 -43.28 -11.99
CA GLY A 57 -33.19 -43.78 -10.68
C GLY A 57 -33.86 -42.74 -9.78
N GLU A 58 -35.18 -42.60 -9.87
CA GLU A 58 -36.07 -41.80 -9.01
C GLU A 58 -36.15 -42.30 -7.55
N SER A 59 -36.45 -41.42 -6.58
CA SER A 59 -37.66 -41.50 -5.72
C SER A 59 -37.67 -40.48 -4.55
N SER A 60 -38.54 -39.47 -4.67
CA SER A 60 -39.55 -38.99 -3.71
C SER A 60 -39.36 -38.93 -2.17
N VAL A 61 -39.49 -37.69 -1.66
CA VAL A 61 -40.41 -37.14 -0.60
C VAL A 61 -40.34 -37.69 0.84
N GLU A 62 -40.07 -36.83 1.84
CA GLU A 62 -41.03 -36.38 2.89
C GLU A 62 -40.38 -35.56 4.03
N THR A 63 -40.97 -34.40 4.29
CA THR A 63 -40.81 -33.54 5.48
C THR A 63 -41.87 -33.94 6.51
N PRO A 64 -41.66 -33.76 7.83
CA PRO A 64 -42.50 -32.76 8.50
C PRO A 64 -41.88 -31.99 9.69
N LEU A 65 -42.21 -30.69 9.71
CA LEU A 65 -42.74 -29.84 10.80
C LEU A 65 -42.19 -29.88 12.25
N ALA A 66 -41.94 -28.65 12.73
CA ALA A 66 -41.63 -28.21 14.09
C ALA A 66 -42.76 -28.46 15.12
N PRO A 67 -42.52 -28.21 16.43
CA PRO A 67 -42.87 -26.89 16.96
C PRO A 67 -41.92 -26.31 18.04
N SER A 68 -42.01 -24.99 18.21
CA SER A 68 -41.53 -24.17 19.33
C SER A 68 -42.37 -24.39 20.60
N PRO A 69 -41.93 -23.90 21.78
CA PRO A 69 -42.41 -22.57 22.22
C PRO A 69 -41.42 -21.73 23.06
N GLU A 70 -41.86 -20.50 23.28
CA GLU A 70 -41.24 -19.32 23.90
C GLU A 70 -41.13 -19.37 25.44
N GLY A 71 -40.29 -18.48 26.03
CA GLY A 71 -40.40 -18.14 27.46
C GLY A 71 -39.32 -17.25 28.10
N LYS A 72 -39.54 -15.92 28.06
CA LYS A 72 -39.27 -14.85 29.08
C LYS A 72 -37.87 -14.58 29.69
N ILE A 73 -37.33 -13.41 29.32
CA ILE A 73 -36.93 -12.20 30.10
C ILE A 73 -36.35 -12.36 31.54
N THR A 74 -35.13 -11.83 31.73
CA THR A 74 -34.60 -10.93 32.80
C THR A 74 -33.16 -10.56 32.38
N GLY A 75 -32.61 -9.34 32.36
CA GLY A 75 -32.74 -8.17 33.22
C GLY A 75 -31.51 -8.06 34.13
N MET A 76 -30.43 -7.36 33.72
CA MET A 76 -29.47 -6.73 34.65
C MET A 76 -28.50 -5.76 33.94
N SER A 77 -28.31 -4.59 34.55
CA SER A 77 -27.47 -3.46 34.13
C SER A 77 -26.02 -3.55 34.61
N SER A 78 -25.12 -2.89 33.90
CA SER A 78 -23.98 -2.08 34.42
C SER A 78 -23.35 -1.41 33.19
N SER A 79 -23.53 -0.10 32.99
CA SER A 79 -22.64 0.97 33.48
C SER A 79 -21.16 0.59 33.36
N ASP A 80 -20.50 1.12 32.34
CA ASP A 80 -19.14 1.66 32.46
C ASP A 80 -18.92 2.65 31.32
N LEU A 81 -18.88 3.92 31.71
CA LEU A 81 -18.27 5.00 30.97
C LEU A 81 -16.76 4.75 31.01
N ASP A 82 -16.07 4.85 29.87
CA ASP A 82 -14.69 5.33 29.85
C ASP A 82 -14.29 5.78 28.43
N GLU A 83 -14.12 7.09 28.40
CA GLU A 83 -13.24 7.99 27.67
C GLU A 83 -12.16 7.47 26.68
N GLU A 84 -12.02 8.33 25.66
CA GLU A 84 -10.82 8.65 24.86
C GLU A 84 -10.40 7.77 23.68
N THR A 85 -11.13 8.01 22.59
CA THR A 85 -10.66 8.14 21.21
C THR A 85 -9.53 9.17 21.03
N GLN A 86 -8.31 8.73 20.73
CA GLN A 86 -7.34 9.55 19.99
C GLN A 86 -7.56 9.38 18.48
N VAL A 87 -8.38 10.26 17.92
CA VAL A 87 -8.49 10.52 16.49
C VAL A 87 -7.55 11.68 16.17
N LEU A 88 -6.46 11.44 15.44
CA LEU A 88 -5.64 12.51 14.89
C LEU A 88 -5.98 12.66 13.40
N THR A 89 -6.88 13.60 13.11
CA THR A 89 -7.02 14.23 11.79
C THR A 89 -6.88 15.74 12.04
N PRO A 90 -6.05 16.49 11.29
CA PRO A 90 -5.97 17.94 11.44
C PRO A 90 -7.29 18.60 11.00
N PRO A 91 -7.76 19.66 11.69
CA PRO A 91 -8.92 20.42 11.24
C PRO A 91 -8.60 21.26 10.00
N ASP A 92 -9.58 21.32 9.11
CA ASP A 92 -9.65 22.26 7.99
C ASP A 92 -9.58 23.70 8.51
N ILE A 93 -8.68 24.51 7.96
CA ILE A 93 -8.64 25.97 8.19
C ILE A 93 -9.13 26.64 6.92
N ASP A 94 -10.39 27.07 6.96
CA ASP A 94 -10.89 28.17 6.16
C ASP A 94 -10.16 29.46 6.57
N GLN A 95 -9.55 30.12 5.61
CA GLN A 95 -9.06 31.49 5.76
C GLN A 95 -10.25 32.42 5.71
N ASP A 96 -10.57 33.07 6.83
CA ASP A 96 -11.22 34.37 6.79
C ASP A 96 -10.45 35.35 7.68
N SER A 97 -10.01 36.42 7.03
CA SER A 97 -9.19 37.49 7.58
C SER A 97 -10.02 38.43 8.45
N SER A 98 -9.60 38.67 9.69
CA SER A 98 -9.82 39.98 10.31
C SER A 98 -8.82 40.27 11.43
N VAL A 99 -8.42 41.54 11.46
CA VAL A 99 -7.36 42.18 12.22
C VAL A 99 -7.84 42.51 13.64
N SER A 100 -6.99 42.37 14.67
CA SER A 100 -6.85 43.38 15.73
C SER A 100 -5.73 43.06 16.75
N GLN A 101 -5.19 44.15 17.29
CA GLN A 101 -3.98 44.33 18.10
C GLN A 101 -4.16 43.98 19.60
N PHE A 102 -3.07 44.23 20.36
CA PHE A 102 -2.86 44.33 21.82
C PHE A 102 -2.29 43.08 22.49
N SER A 103 -1.39 43.12 23.48
CA SER A 103 -0.35 44.06 23.96
C SER A 103 0.38 43.33 25.11
N ALA A 104 1.57 43.81 25.47
CA ALA A 104 2.50 43.24 26.45
C ALA A 104 2.02 43.17 27.91
N ASP A 105 2.53 42.20 28.68
CA ASP A 105 3.30 42.38 29.93
C ASP A 105 3.74 40.99 30.45
N SER A 106 5.03 40.71 30.73
CA SER A 106 5.88 41.11 31.87
C SER A 106 5.50 40.45 33.20
N GLY A 107 6.43 39.67 33.78
CA GLY A 107 6.34 39.24 35.18
C GLY A 107 7.13 37.98 35.51
N GLY A 108 8.43 38.12 35.79
CA GLY A 108 9.24 37.03 36.36
C GLY A 108 9.05 36.90 37.87
N GLN A 109 9.39 35.74 38.42
CA GLN A 109 10.04 35.65 39.73
C GLN A 109 10.80 34.33 39.91
N THR A 110 12.07 34.52 40.19
CA THR A 110 13.10 33.61 40.68
C THR A 110 12.73 33.05 42.06
N LEU A 111 13.17 31.83 42.39
CA LEU A 111 13.71 31.52 43.71
C LEU A 111 14.61 30.27 43.66
N SER A 112 15.85 30.51 44.04
CA SER A 112 16.95 29.59 44.28
C SER A 112 16.79 28.80 45.58
N HIS A 113 17.35 27.59 45.65
CA HIS A 113 18.14 27.20 46.82
C HIS A 113 19.24 26.20 46.45
N ASN A 114 20.46 26.60 46.81
CA ASN A 114 21.71 25.84 46.79
C ASN A 114 21.81 24.90 48.00
N VAL A 115 22.80 23.99 47.94
CA VAL A 115 23.89 23.70 48.91
C VAL A 115 24.22 22.18 48.81
N ALA A 116 25.31 21.80 48.13
CA ALA A 116 26.70 21.55 48.62
C ALA A 116 26.85 20.15 49.26
N GLY A 117 27.98 19.41 49.15
CA GLY A 117 29.33 19.65 48.63
C GLY A 117 30.03 18.30 48.32
N LEU A 118 31.15 18.33 47.56
CA LEU A 118 32.54 18.04 47.99
C LEU A 118 32.82 16.53 48.18
N GLU A 119 33.83 15.87 47.61
CA GLU A 119 35.30 16.13 47.48
C GLU A 119 35.82 15.44 46.18
N LYS A 120 36.78 15.88 45.35
CA LYS A 120 38.18 16.39 45.43
C LYS A 120 39.28 15.32 45.57
N GLN A 121 40.12 15.19 44.52
CA GLN A 121 41.59 14.94 44.41
C GLN A 121 41.89 14.12 43.13
N GLU A 122 42.97 14.24 42.34
CA GLU A 122 44.13 15.14 42.20
C GLU A 122 44.74 14.81 40.80
N LYS A 123 44.87 15.79 39.89
CA LYS A 123 46.13 16.37 39.36
C LYS A 123 47.32 15.44 39.08
N GLU A 124 47.67 15.33 37.79
CA GLU A 124 49.06 15.36 37.31
C GLU A 124 49.21 16.38 36.16
N ARG A 125 50.29 17.15 36.21
CA ARG A 125 50.70 18.16 35.20
C ARG A 125 51.80 17.56 34.32
N CYS A 126 51.75 17.81 33.02
CA CYS A 126 52.94 17.96 32.19
C CYS A 126 52.73 19.10 31.19
N SER A 127 53.65 20.05 31.23
CA SER A 127 53.78 21.22 30.37
C SER A 127 54.46 20.88 29.04
N GLY A 128 54.02 21.51 27.96
CA GLY A 128 54.72 21.51 26.67
C GLY A 128 53.96 22.33 25.64
N ASP A 129 54.44 23.55 25.38
CA ASP A 129 53.93 24.47 24.37
C ASP A 129 53.94 23.86 22.96
N SER A 130 52.82 23.97 22.24
CA SER A 130 52.84 24.21 20.80
C SER A 130 51.52 24.85 20.34
N VAL A 131 51.66 26.05 19.79
CA VAL A 131 50.59 26.87 19.21
C VAL A 131 50.05 26.18 17.95
N LYS A 132 48.75 25.83 17.93
CA LYS A 132 47.99 25.57 16.69
C LYS A 132 46.63 26.24 16.78
N HIS A 133 46.43 27.22 15.90
CA HIS A 133 45.19 27.96 15.67
C HIS A 133 44.01 27.00 15.40
N LYS A 134 42.95 27.12 16.21
CA LYS A 134 41.60 26.65 15.90
C LYS A 134 40.77 27.86 15.49
N VAL A 135 40.46 28.00 14.21
CA VAL A 135 39.45 28.94 13.72
C VAL A 135 38.07 28.37 14.07
N LYS A 136 37.22 29.17 14.73
CA LYS A 136 35.83 28.82 15.03
C LYS A 136 34.92 29.47 13.99
N ILE A 137 33.88 28.75 13.58
CA ILE A 137 32.87 29.12 12.56
C ILE A 137 32.09 30.41 12.88
N THR A 138 32.27 31.00 14.06
CA THR A 138 31.67 32.27 14.48
C THR A 138 32.37 33.50 13.89
N ASP A 139 33.54 33.35 13.28
CA ASP A 139 34.30 34.48 12.72
C ASP A 139 33.78 34.97 11.35
N PHE A 140 32.74 34.31 10.79
CA PHE A 140 32.12 34.71 9.53
C PHE A 140 30.84 35.55 9.68
N PHE A 141 30.34 35.79 10.90
CA PHE A 141 29.05 36.47 11.09
C PHE A 141 29.00 37.40 12.32
N LEU A 142 29.72 38.52 12.28
CA LEU A 142 29.45 39.76 13.03
C LEU A 142 30.02 40.90 12.14
N GLY A 143 29.34 41.93 11.66
CA GLY A 143 28.10 42.62 12.03
C GLY A 143 28.42 44.12 11.90
N HIS A 144 27.70 44.89 11.09
CA HIS A 144 27.79 46.35 11.13
C HIS A 144 26.43 46.97 11.44
N SER A 145 26.39 47.58 12.61
CA SER A 145 25.28 48.34 13.17
C SER A 145 25.08 49.66 12.43
N SER A 146 23.80 50.04 12.36
CA SER A 146 23.26 51.25 11.76
C SER A 146 23.80 52.55 12.40
N GLN A 147 24.14 53.53 11.56
CA GLN A 147 24.11 54.95 11.93
C GLN A 147 23.31 55.75 10.89
N ASN A 148 22.42 56.59 11.42
CA ASN A 148 21.49 57.46 10.72
C ASN A 148 22.19 58.58 9.94
N LEU A 149 21.92 58.69 8.63
CA LEU A 149 22.16 59.91 7.84
C LEU A 149 21.02 60.11 6.83
N LYS A 150 20.33 61.25 6.93
CA LYS A 150 19.30 61.73 5.98
C LYS A 150 19.95 62.18 4.68
N VAL A 151 19.62 61.60 3.53
CA VAL A 151 19.89 62.21 2.21
C VAL A 151 18.76 61.93 1.20
N LYS A 152 18.50 62.96 0.38
CA LYS A 152 17.44 63.22 -0.59
C LYS A 152 17.22 62.13 -1.65
N ARG A 153 15.97 62.04 -2.11
CA ARG A 153 15.52 61.35 -3.35
C ARG A 153 16.35 61.80 -4.56
N ILE A 154 17.05 60.86 -5.18
CA ILE A 154 17.53 60.92 -6.56
C ILE A 154 17.13 59.60 -7.22
N LYS A 155 16.47 59.69 -8.39
CA LYS A 155 16.07 58.52 -9.21
C LYS A 155 17.32 57.78 -9.68
N PRO A 156 17.37 56.43 -9.66
CA PRO A 156 18.38 55.69 -10.38
C PRO A 156 17.96 55.44 -11.83
N ASP A 157 18.95 55.63 -12.70
CA ASP A 157 18.98 55.32 -14.12
C ASP A 157 18.97 53.80 -14.38
N LYS A 158 18.51 53.42 -15.58
CA LYS A 158 18.44 52.04 -16.06
C LYS A 158 19.84 51.47 -16.36
N SER A 159 20.13 50.26 -15.87
CA SER A 159 21.07 49.29 -16.48
C SER A 159 20.83 47.88 -15.89
N PRO A 160 21.29 46.81 -16.56
CA PRO A 160 20.44 45.84 -17.26
C PRO A 160 20.07 44.63 -16.39
N GLU A 161 18.89 44.09 -16.67
CA GLU A 161 18.40 42.80 -16.15
C GLU A 161 19.41 41.69 -16.43
N GLU A 162 20.00 41.12 -15.38
CA GLU A 162 20.51 39.75 -15.42
C GLU A 162 19.28 38.84 -15.58
N GLN A 163 19.11 38.32 -16.79
CA GLN A 163 18.15 37.27 -17.08
C GLN A 163 18.52 36.03 -16.26
N GLU A 164 17.85 35.82 -15.13
CA GLU A 164 17.63 34.47 -14.63
C GLU A 164 16.95 33.69 -15.75
N THR A 165 17.71 32.80 -16.38
CA THR A 165 17.21 31.94 -17.43
C THR A 165 16.26 30.96 -16.76
N GLU A 166 14.95 31.23 -16.87
CA GLU A 166 13.96 30.23 -16.50
C GLU A 166 14.28 28.93 -17.25
N PRO A 167 14.30 27.77 -16.56
CA PRO A 167 14.51 26.50 -17.23
C PRO A 167 13.43 26.33 -18.31
N SER A 168 13.85 25.97 -19.52
CA SER A 168 12.94 25.79 -20.65
C SER A 168 11.79 24.87 -20.25
N ALA A 169 10.55 25.32 -20.51
CA ALA A 169 9.30 24.70 -20.04
C ALA A 169 9.02 23.28 -20.56
N ASP A 170 9.98 22.63 -21.23
CA ASP A 170 9.82 21.36 -21.93
C ASP A 170 10.68 20.19 -21.37
N VAL A 171 11.52 20.43 -20.36
CA VAL A 171 12.35 19.36 -19.79
C VAL A 171 11.51 18.51 -18.82
N ARG A 172 11.08 17.33 -19.28
CA ARG A 172 10.27 16.38 -18.49
C ARG A 172 11.08 15.40 -17.62
N TRP A 173 12.39 15.35 -17.81
CA TRP A 173 13.30 14.49 -17.06
C TRP A 173 14.75 15.00 -17.21
N LEU A 174 15.61 14.66 -16.26
CA LEU A 174 17.04 14.98 -16.27
C LEU A 174 17.86 13.70 -16.02
N GLY A 175 19.14 13.70 -16.44
CA GLY A 175 20.09 12.65 -16.09
C GLY A 175 20.34 11.55 -17.14
N THR A 176 20.59 10.32 -16.65
CA THR A 176 20.75 9.11 -17.46
C THR A 176 19.39 8.66 -18.00
N PRO A 177 19.28 8.25 -19.27
CA PRO A 177 18.03 7.76 -19.82
C PRO A 177 17.46 6.57 -19.05
N ILE A 178 16.15 6.62 -18.79
CA ILE A 178 15.32 5.56 -18.19
C ILE A 178 15.57 4.16 -18.79
N SER A 179 15.82 4.07 -20.10
CA SER A 179 16.06 2.83 -20.83
C SER A 179 17.43 2.20 -20.57
N ALA A 180 18.38 2.95 -20.02
CA ALA A 180 19.73 2.47 -19.74
C ALA A 180 19.86 1.79 -18.37
N LEU A 181 18.81 1.83 -17.54
CA LEU A 181 18.84 1.19 -16.23
C LEU A 181 18.56 -0.30 -16.29
N LYS A 182 19.10 -1.00 -15.30
CA LYS A 182 18.85 -2.43 -15.07
C LYS A 182 17.40 -2.68 -14.65
N ARG A 183 16.82 -3.72 -15.24
CA ARG A 183 15.38 -4.04 -15.21
C ARG A 183 15.18 -5.54 -15.01
N MET A 184 14.18 -5.93 -14.24
CA MET A 184 13.72 -7.31 -14.22
C MET A 184 12.72 -7.51 -15.38
N PRO A 185 12.79 -8.63 -16.11
CA PRO A 185 13.65 -9.79 -15.88
C PRO A 185 15.06 -9.69 -16.48
N GLU A 186 15.38 -8.68 -17.27
CA GLU A 186 16.58 -8.63 -18.13
C GLU A 186 17.91 -8.68 -17.38
N CYS A 187 18.01 -8.01 -16.22
CA CYS A 187 19.19 -8.06 -15.35
C CYS A 187 19.11 -9.22 -14.34
N GLY A 188 17.95 -9.86 -14.21
CA GLY A 188 17.76 -10.97 -13.28
C GLY A 188 18.47 -12.22 -13.77
N GLY A 189 19.19 -12.89 -12.87
CA GLY A 189 19.58 -14.28 -13.10
C GLY A 189 18.38 -15.22 -12.97
N GLU A 190 18.51 -16.44 -13.46
CA GLU A 190 17.52 -17.49 -13.19
C GLU A 190 17.48 -17.74 -11.67
N PRO A 191 16.29 -17.68 -11.03
CA PRO A 191 16.22 -17.90 -9.60
C PRO A 191 16.59 -19.37 -9.28
N PRO A 192 17.21 -19.64 -8.12
CA PRO A 192 17.50 -21.02 -7.73
C PRO A 192 16.20 -21.83 -7.61
N PRO A 193 16.25 -23.18 -7.65
CA PRO A 193 15.05 -23.99 -7.51
C PRO A 193 14.26 -23.61 -6.26
N LEU A 194 12.95 -23.34 -6.42
CA LEU A 194 12.06 -23.01 -5.32
C LEU A 194 11.95 -24.21 -4.38
N LYS A 195 12.31 -24.03 -3.12
CA LYS A 195 12.29 -25.08 -2.09
C LYS A 195 11.79 -24.52 -0.77
N ASP A 196 11.06 -25.35 -0.04
CA ASP A 196 10.78 -25.11 1.37
C ASP A 196 12.07 -25.32 2.17
N ILE A 197 12.47 -24.30 2.93
CA ILE A 197 13.69 -24.29 3.75
C ILE A 197 13.27 -23.99 5.19
N PRO A 198 13.30 -24.98 6.10
CA PRO A 198 12.91 -24.79 7.48
C PRO A 198 13.61 -23.59 8.12
N GLY A 199 12.82 -22.74 8.78
CA GLY A 199 13.32 -21.52 9.44
C GLY A 199 13.69 -20.36 8.51
N LYS A 200 13.74 -20.55 7.18
CA LYS A 200 14.11 -19.49 6.22
C LYS A 200 13.06 -19.18 5.15
N HIS A 201 12.41 -20.21 4.59
CA HIS A 201 11.48 -20.05 3.47
C HIS A 201 10.37 -21.09 3.53
N THR A 202 9.15 -20.65 3.86
CA THR A 202 7.95 -21.48 3.79
C THR A 202 7.36 -21.44 2.37
N VAL A 203 7.18 -22.60 1.74
CA VAL A 203 6.58 -22.71 0.39
C VAL A 203 5.26 -23.48 0.47
N MET A 204 4.16 -22.82 0.09
CA MET A 204 2.79 -23.30 0.33
C MET A 204 2.22 -24.18 -0.79
N ILE A 205 3.04 -24.54 -1.79
CA ILE A 205 2.64 -25.24 -3.02
C ILE A 205 3.58 -26.41 -3.33
N MET A 206 3.13 -27.36 -4.15
CA MET A 206 3.95 -28.45 -4.68
C MET A 206 4.84 -27.92 -5.82
N THR A 207 6.13 -27.76 -5.53
CA THR A 207 7.10 -27.12 -6.43
C THR A 207 7.46 -27.98 -7.64
N ASP A 208 7.35 -29.30 -7.50
CA ASP A 208 7.57 -30.30 -8.55
C ASP A 208 6.49 -30.28 -9.64
N LEU A 209 5.28 -29.82 -9.30
CA LEU A 209 4.14 -29.68 -10.22
C LEU A 209 3.90 -28.23 -10.66
N LEU A 210 4.85 -27.33 -10.41
CA LEU A 210 4.75 -25.94 -10.80
C LEU A 210 5.07 -25.78 -12.29
N HIS A 211 4.05 -25.52 -13.10
CA HIS A 211 4.21 -25.23 -14.53
C HIS A 211 3.61 -23.89 -14.94
N LYS A 212 4.11 -23.34 -16.04
CA LYS A 212 3.63 -22.08 -16.60
C LYS A 212 2.18 -22.21 -17.06
N GLY A 213 1.32 -21.32 -16.58
CA GLY A 213 -0.09 -21.27 -16.98
C GLY A 213 -1.01 -22.30 -16.31
N THR A 214 -0.47 -23.18 -15.47
CA THR A 214 -1.26 -24.10 -14.65
C THR A 214 -1.42 -23.55 -13.25
N ALA A 215 -2.57 -23.77 -12.62
CA ALA A 215 -2.76 -23.36 -11.25
C ALA A 215 -1.87 -24.16 -10.28
N PRO A 216 -1.12 -23.51 -9.38
CA PRO A 216 -0.29 -24.20 -8.41
C PRO A 216 -1.13 -25.06 -7.46
N ILE A 217 -0.65 -26.27 -7.17
CA ILE A 217 -1.33 -27.21 -6.28
C ILE A 217 -0.83 -26.99 -4.84
N PRO A 218 -1.72 -26.88 -3.83
CA PRO A 218 -1.33 -26.72 -2.43
C PRO A 218 -0.41 -27.84 -1.92
N SER A 219 0.52 -27.49 -1.03
CA SER A 219 1.36 -28.45 -0.31
C SER A 219 1.37 -28.15 1.19
N PRO A 220 1.10 -29.12 2.06
CA PRO A 220 0.80 -30.54 1.76
C PRO A 220 -0.61 -30.72 1.17
N ALA A 221 -0.94 -31.92 0.65
CA ALA A 221 -2.25 -32.16 0.02
C ALA A 221 -3.44 -32.14 1.01
N LYS A 222 -3.20 -32.41 2.30
CA LYS A 222 -4.21 -32.38 3.36
C LYS A 222 -4.00 -31.16 4.25
N PHE A 223 -5.10 -30.55 4.69
CA PHE A 223 -5.08 -29.45 5.65
C PHE A 223 -4.41 -29.87 6.96
N GLN A 224 -3.40 -29.10 7.35
CA GLN A 224 -2.72 -29.20 8.64
C GLN A 224 -3.09 -27.96 9.44
N ASP A 225 -3.80 -28.18 10.54
CA ASP A 225 -4.27 -27.11 11.42
C ASP A 225 -3.22 -26.81 12.50
N THR A 226 -3.08 -25.53 12.83
CA THR A 226 -2.25 -25.03 13.94
C THR A 226 -2.95 -23.87 14.60
N TRP A 227 -2.97 -23.86 15.92
CA TRP A 227 -3.55 -22.78 16.72
C TRP A 227 -2.59 -22.39 17.84
N ASP A 228 -1.52 -21.70 17.47
CA ASP A 228 -0.46 -21.25 18.35
C ASP A 228 -0.21 -19.74 18.16
N ASP A 229 0.83 -19.21 18.80
CA ASP A 229 1.20 -17.80 18.74
C ASP A 229 2.21 -17.49 17.62
N VAL A 230 2.67 -18.47 16.85
CA VAL A 230 3.69 -18.33 15.79
C VAL A 230 3.13 -18.51 14.39
N HIS A 231 1.90 -19.02 14.24
CA HIS A 231 1.18 -19.15 12.98
C HIS A 231 -0.09 -18.30 12.93
N VAL A 232 -0.60 -18.09 11.72
CA VAL A 232 -1.91 -17.49 11.50
C VAL A 232 -3.00 -18.42 12.05
N LYS A 233 -3.83 -17.89 12.95
CA LYS A 233 -5.05 -18.55 13.42
C LYS A 233 -6.12 -18.54 12.33
N MET A 234 -6.20 -19.64 11.58
CA MET A 234 -7.08 -19.76 10.43
C MET A 234 -8.56 -19.80 10.84
N PRO A 235 -9.48 -19.20 10.05
CA PRO A 235 -10.91 -19.20 10.36
C PRO A 235 -11.51 -20.61 10.33
N CYS A 236 -10.94 -21.52 9.54
CA CYS A 236 -11.34 -22.93 9.41
C CYS A 236 -10.74 -23.88 10.45
N SER A 237 -9.98 -23.36 11.42
CA SER A 237 -9.43 -24.18 12.51
C SER A 237 -10.54 -24.74 13.40
N LYS A 238 -10.33 -25.96 13.93
CA LYS A 238 -11.24 -26.57 14.91
C LYS A 238 -11.26 -25.81 16.24
N GLU A 239 -10.16 -25.11 16.56
CA GLU A 239 -10.00 -24.30 17.77
C GLU A 239 -10.69 -22.93 17.67
N ASN A 240 -11.20 -22.57 16.48
CA ASN A 240 -11.98 -21.36 16.30
C ASN A 240 -13.41 -21.55 16.83
N LEU A 241 -13.58 -21.40 18.14
CA LEU A 241 -14.85 -21.60 18.82
C LEU A 241 -15.66 -20.30 18.98
N PHE A 242 -16.99 -20.43 19.05
CA PHE A 242 -17.94 -19.36 19.29
C PHE A 242 -18.80 -19.71 20.52
N PRO A 243 -18.86 -18.84 21.54
CA PRO A 243 -19.64 -19.11 22.74
C PRO A 243 -21.14 -19.05 22.45
N VAL A 244 -21.84 -20.14 22.72
CA VAL A 244 -23.30 -20.20 22.80
C VAL A 244 -23.65 -20.49 24.26
N ILE A 245 -24.84 -20.04 24.71
CA ILE A 245 -25.27 -19.98 26.13
C ILE A 245 -24.94 -21.26 26.94
N ASP A 246 -24.96 -22.43 26.30
CA ASP A 246 -24.70 -23.72 26.96
C ASP A 246 -23.46 -24.48 26.46
N GLU A 247 -22.89 -24.15 25.27
CA GLU A 247 -21.75 -24.88 24.69
C GLU A 247 -20.92 -24.01 23.71
N ASN A 248 -19.62 -24.31 23.59
CA ASN A 248 -18.77 -23.73 22.57
C ASN A 248 -18.96 -24.49 21.24
N LYS A 249 -19.47 -23.79 20.22
CA LYS A 249 -19.66 -24.37 18.88
C LYS A 249 -18.54 -23.93 17.93
N SER A 250 -18.26 -24.74 16.91
CA SER A 250 -17.33 -24.35 15.85
C SER A 250 -17.82 -23.07 15.16
N ARG A 251 -17.00 -22.02 15.21
CA ARG A 251 -17.26 -20.77 14.50
C ARG A 251 -17.20 -20.97 12.99
N TRP A 252 -16.37 -21.89 12.50
CA TRP A 252 -16.30 -22.20 11.08
C TRP A 252 -17.60 -22.81 10.55
N GLU A 253 -18.23 -23.72 11.30
CA GLU A 253 -19.55 -24.26 10.93
C GLU A 253 -20.61 -23.15 10.90
N LEU A 254 -20.59 -22.25 11.88
CA LEU A 254 -21.46 -21.07 11.89
C LEU A 254 -21.22 -20.16 10.68
N ILE A 255 -19.96 -19.92 10.30
CA ILE A 255 -19.59 -19.13 9.12
C ILE A 255 -20.12 -19.80 7.86
N LYS A 256 -19.88 -21.11 7.67
CA LYS A 256 -20.38 -21.88 6.52
C LYS A 256 -21.90 -21.82 6.39
N GLU A 257 -22.62 -22.12 7.47
CA GLU A 257 -24.08 -22.10 7.51
C GLU A 257 -24.64 -20.69 7.21
N THR A 258 -23.89 -19.64 7.58
CA THR A 258 -24.32 -18.26 7.41
C THR A 258 -24.02 -17.71 6.02
N LEU A 259 -22.82 -17.96 5.48
CA LEU A 259 -22.38 -17.42 4.19
C LEU A 259 -22.91 -18.20 2.99
N ASN A 260 -23.25 -19.49 3.13
CA ASN A 260 -23.86 -20.27 2.05
C ASN A 260 -25.34 -19.90 1.77
N LYS A 261 -25.91 -18.95 2.52
CA LYS A 261 -27.25 -18.42 2.26
C LYS A 261 -27.16 -17.37 1.15
N LYS A 262 -28.15 -17.36 0.26
CA LYS A 262 -28.25 -16.33 -0.78
C LYS A 262 -28.50 -14.96 -0.13
N PHE A 263 -27.73 -13.96 -0.55
CA PHE A 263 -27.92 -12.57 -0.16
C PHE A 263 -28.56 -11.80 -1.31
N THR A 264 -29.53 -10.95 -1.01
CA THR A 264 -30.22 -10.08 -1.96
C THR A 264 -29.97 -8.60 -1.70
N SER A 265 -29.35 -8.26 -0.57
CA SER A 265 -29.10 -6.87 -0.18
C SER A 265 -27.87 -6.73 0.73
N ALA A 266 -27.36 -5.49 0.79
CA ALA A 266 -26.28 -5.13 1.72
C ALA A 266 -26.71 -5.31 3.19
N TYR A 267 -28.01 -5.18 3.50
CA TYR A 267 -28.55 -5.40 4.85
C TYR A 267 -28.44 -6.87 5.27
N GLU A 268 -28.78 -7.80 4.37
CA GLU A 268 -28.64 -9.24 4.64
C GLU A 268 -27.18 -9.64 4.81
N LEU A 269 -26.29 -9.11 3.96
CA LEU A 269 -24.85 -9.32 4.11
C LEU A 269 -24.35 -8.77 5.46
N LYS A 270 -24.72 -7.55 5.85
CA LYS A 270 -24.42 -7.00 7.19
C LYS A 270 -24.88 -7.95 8.31
N LYS A 271 -26.13 -8.42 8.24
CA LYS A 271 -26.70 -9.32 9.26
C LYS A 271 -25.91 -10.64 9.35
N ALA A 272 -25.50 -11.18 8.20
CA ALA A 272 -24.67 -12.37 8.11
C ALA A 272 -23.30 -12.18 8.78
N LEU A 273 -22.58 -11.11 8.42
CA LEU A 273 -21.26 -10.79 8.98
C LEU A 273 -21.29 -10.62 10.50
N LEU A 274 -22.37 -10.04 11.02
CA LEU A 274 -22.56 -9.82 12.45
C LEU A 274 -22.94 -11.09 13.23
N LYS A 275 -23.50 -12.12 12.58
CA LYS A 275 -23.92 -13.38 13.25
C LYS A 275 -22.74 -14.09 13.91
N TYR A 276 -21.58 -14.13 13.25
CA TYR A 276 -20.34 -14.71 13.80
C TYR A 276 -19.36 -13.66 14.37
N ASN A 277 -19.76 -12.38 14.39
CA ASN A 277 -19.04 -11.26 15.00
C ASN A 277 -19.89 -10.53 16.05
N ALA A 278 -20.73 -11.26 16.80
CA ALA A 278 -21.76 -10.68 17.67
C ALA A 278 -21.24 -9.65 18.69
N SER A 279 -20.02 -9.84 19.22
CA SER A 279 -19.38 -8.89 20.14
C SER A 279 -19.14 -7.50 19.54
N ASN A 280 -19.15 -7.39 18.21
CA ASN A 280 -18.91 -6.15 17.48
C ASN A 280 -20.19 -5.58 16.85
N ALA A 281 -21.35 -6.20 17.04
CA ALA A 281 -22.60 -5.83 16.38
C ALA A 281 -23.04 -4.38 16.65
N LYS A 282 -22.73 -3.84 17.83
CA LYS A 282 -23.01 -2.43 18.18
C LYS A 282 -21.95 -1.44 17.68
N LYS A 283 -20.78 -1.93 17.26
CA LYS A 283 -19.60 -1.10 16.92
C LYS A 283 -19.40 -0.95 15.41
N TRP A 284 -19.74 -1.98 14.65
CA TRP A 284 -19.47 -1.99 13.22
C TRP A 284 -20.55 -1.26 12.43
N ASP A 285 -20.09 -0.25 11.70
CA ASP A 285 -20.88 0.48 10.73
C ASP A 285 -20.67 -0.07 9.31
N PHE A 286 -21.75 -0.12 8.54
CA PHE A 286 -21.81 -0.65 7.18
C PHE A 286 -22.36 0.38 6.17
N THR A 287 -22.38 1.66 6.55
CA THR A 287 -22.91 2.75 5.73
C THR A 287 -22.27 2.80 4.34
N ALA A 288 -20.96 2.68 4.21
CA ALA A 288 -20.27 2.75 2.91
C ALA A 288 -20.64 1.58 2.00
N LEU A 289 -20.75 0.37 2.57
CA LEU A 289 -21.16 -0.82 1.81
C LEU A 289 -22.62 -0.68 1.33
N SER A 290 -23.51 -0.19 2.19
CA SER A 290 -24.90 0.08 1.82
C SER A 290 -25.01 1.14 0.73
N LEU A 291 -24.24 2.23 0.83
CA LEU A 291 -24.20 3.28 -0.20
C LEU A 291 -23.66 2.73 -1.53
N TYR A 292 -22.59 1.94 -1.48
CA TYR A 292 -22.03 1.31 -2.67
C TYR A 292 -23.08 0.45 -3.39
N CYS A 293 -23.72 -0.48 -2.67
CA CYS A 293 -24.69 -1.39 -3.27
C CYS A 293 -25.99 -0.71 -3.75
N CYS A 294 -26.47 0.33 -3.04
CA CYS A 294 -27.81 0.88 -3.29
C CYS A 294 -27.82 2.23 -4.02
N LYS A 295 -26.70 2.96 -4.04
CA LYS A 295 -26.63 4.33 -4.59
C LYS A 295 -25.56 4.51 -5.67
N VAL A 296 -24.58 3.62 -5.74
CA VAL A 296 -23.43 3.75 -6.66
C VAL A 296 -23.48 2.75 -7.80
N LEU A 297 -23.86 1.50 -7.51
CA LEU A 297 -24.02 0.49 -8.55
C LEU A 297 -25.31 0.74 -9.34
N GLU A 298 -25.20 0.63 -10.66
CA GLU A 298 -26.35 0.50 -11.54
C GLU A 298 -27.14 -0.77 -11.20
N PRO A 299 -28.47 -0.82 -11.45
CA PRO A 299 -29.32 -1.96 -11.08
C PRO A 299 -28.77 -3.33 -11.51
N ASP A 300 -28.35 -3.46 -12.77
CA ASP A 300 -27.80 -4.70 -13.33
C ASP A 300 -26.47 -5.10 -12.65
N ALA A 301 -25.64 -4.11 -12.30
CA ALA A 301 -24.37 -4.34 -11.62
C ALA A 301 -24.57 -4.74 -10.15
N ALA A 302 -25.57 -4.17 -9.49
CA ALA A 302 -25.97 -4.58 -8.15
C ALA A 302 -26.56 -6.01 -8.16
N GLU A 303 -27.39 -6.33 -9.15
CA GLU A 303 -27.89 -7.69 -9.33
C GLU A 303 -26.76 -8.69 -9.56
N HIS A 304 -25.82 -8.38 -10.47
CA HIS A 304 -24.65 -9.22 -10.71
C HIS A 304 -23.78 -9.39 -9.45
N LEU A 305 -23.62 -8.34 -8.64
CA LEU A 305 -22.89 -8.43 -7.37
C LEU A 305 -23.50 -9.51 -6.45
N PHE A 306 -24.81 -9.49 -6.25
CA PHE A 306 -25.48 -10.41 -5.30
C PHE A 306 -25.75 -11.80 -5.88
N ASN A 307 -26.01 -11.91 -7.19
CA ASN A 307 -26.36 -13.19 -7.84
C ASN A 307 -25.15 -13.98 -8.34
N SER A 308 -23.99 -13.34 -8.57
CA SER A 308 -22.81 -13.97 -9.16
C SER A 308 -21.55 -13.74 -8.33
N LEU A 309 -21.07 -12.49 -8.26
CA LEU A 309 -19.76 -12.20 -7.68
C LEU A 309 -19.67 -12.54 -6.18
N LEU A 310 -20.66 -12.16 -5.37
CA LEU A 310 -20.66 -12.41 -3.94
C LEU A 310 -20.75 -13.91 -3.62
N PRO A 311 -21.63 -14.71 -4.26
CA PRO A 311 -21.58 -16.17 -4.20
C PRO A 311 -20.20 -16.76 -4.54
N ASP A 312 -19.56 -16.30 -5.62
CA ASP A 312 -18.24 -16.79 -6.03
C ASP A 312 -17.17 -16.46 -4.99
N MET A 313 -17.21 -15.26 -4.41
CA MET A 313 -16.35 -14.87 -3.29
C MET A 313 -16.57 -15.75 -2.07
N VAL A 314 -17.82 -16.11 -1.75
CA VAL A 314 -18.14 -17.05 -0.67
C VAL A 314 -17.52 -18.40 -0.96
N GLN A 315 -17.72 -18.96 -2.15
CA GLN A 315 -17.14 -20.26 -2.53
C GLN A 315 -15.61 -20.22 -2.43
N LEU A 316 -14.98 -19.16 -2.91
CA LEU A 316 -13.54 -18.96 -2.77
C LEU A 316 -13.10 -18.92 -1.30
N ALA A 317 -13.83 -18.23 -0.42
CA ALA A 317 -13.54 -18.18 1.01
C ALA A 317 -13.73 -19.56 1.69
N MET A 318 -14.72 -20.34 1.28
CA MET A 318 -15.02 -21.68 1.86
C MET A 318 -13.94 -22.70 1.53
N ARG A 319 -13.16 -22.50 0.46
CA ARG A 319 -12.02 -23.33 0.06
C ARG A 319 -10.76 -23.11 0.90
N ALA A 320 -10.84 -22.37 2.03
CA ALA A 320 -9.68 -22.07 2.88
C ALA A 320 -8.89 -23.31 3.31
N SER A 321 -9.55 -24.39 3.74
CA SER A 321 -8.87 -25.64 4.12
C SER A 321 -8.38 -26.46 2.93
N GLU A 322 -8.94 -26.26 1.73
CA GLU A 322 -8.50 -26.92 0.49
C GLU A 322 -7.27 -26.22 -0.10
N LEU A 323 -7.24 -24.89 -0.05
CA LEU A 323 -6.20 -24.08 -0.68
C LEU A 323 -5.03 -23.77 0.25
N CYS A 324 -5.28 -23.41 1.50
CA CYS A 324 -4.26 -23.04 2.48
C CYS A 324 -4.00 -24.21 3.43
N THR A 325 -3.46 -25.30 2.89
CA THR A 325 -3.29 -26.58 3.60
C THR A 325 -2.14 -26.62 4.59
N LYS A 326 -1.13 -25.75 4.43
CA LYS A 326 -0.01 -25.60 5.34
C LYS A 326 -0.26 -24.45 6.32
N PRO A 327 0.16 -24.55 7.59
CA PRO A 327 0.23 -23.41 8.51
C PRO A 327 1.02 -22.23 7.92
N ILE A 328 0.44 -21.04 7.98
CA ILE A 328 1.11 -19.81 7.52
C ILE A 328 1.86 -19.22 8.72
N PRO A 329 3.20 -19.17 8.72
CA PRO A 329 3.94 -18.60 9.84
C PRO A 329 3.76 -17.09 9.91
N LEU A 330 3.80 -16.54 11.11
CA LEU A 330 3.87 -15.11 11.35
C LEU A 330 5.31 -14.64 11.11
N LEU A 331 5.47 -13.63 10.25
CA LEU A 331 6.71 -12.88 10.07
C LEU A 331 6.86 -11.89 11.23
N LYS A 332 7.25 -12.41 12.40
CA LYS A 332 7.47 -11.62 13.63
C LYS A 332 8.73 -10.76 13.54
N ARG A 333 8.81 -9.74 14.41
CA ARG A 333 9.97 -8.88 14.59
C ARG A 333 11.24 -9.70 14.85
N GLY A 334 12.34 -9.30 14.23
CA GLY A 334 13.64 -9.96 14.31
C GLY A 334 13.79 -11.20 13.42
N MET A 335 12.78 -11.56 12.62
CA MET A 335 12.86 -12.71 11.72
C MET A 335 13.32 -12.32 10.30
N ASN A 336 14.34 -13.05 9.80
CA ASN A 336 14.65 -13.13 8.37
C ASN A 336 13.95 -14.37 7.79
N HIS A 337 12.78 -14.20 7.18
CA HIS A 337 11.97 -15.32 6.69
C HIS A 337 11.14 -14.94 5.46
N SER A 338 10.92 -15.92 4.57
CA SER A 338 10.11 -15.78 3.36
C SER A 338 8.90 -16.71 3.35
N ILE A 339 7.78 -16.26 2.79
CA ILE A 339 6.59 -17.08 2.51
C ILE A 339 6.30 -16.96 1.03
N THR A 340 6.30 -18.07 0.29
CA THR A 340 5.79 -18.13 -1.09
C THR A 340 4.47 -18.87 -1.13
N MET A 341 3.44 -18.22 -1.67
CA MET A 341 2.09 -18.78 -1.84
C MET A 341 1.56 -18.50 -3.24
N SER A 342 0.54 -19.25 -3.66
CA SER A 342 -0.15 -18.98 -4.93
C SER A 342 -1.01 -17.72 -4.84
N GLN A 343 -1.23 -17.08 -5.98
CA GLN A 343 -2.19 -15.98 -6.10
C GLN A 343 -3.62 -16.43 -5.73
N GLU A 344 -3.97 -17.70 -5.95
CA GLU A 344 -5.27 -18.26 -5.56
C GLU A 344 -5.39 -18.42 -4.02
N GLN A 345 -4.31 -18.86 -3.35
CA GLN A 345 -4.24 -18.87 -1.89
C GLN A 345 -4.41 -17.45 -1.33
N ALA A 346 -3.72 -16.45 -1.91
CA ALA A 346 -3.88 -15.05 -1.54
C ALA A 346 -5.34 -14.56 -1.73
N ALA A 347 -5.98 -14.90 -2.86
CA ALA A 347 -7.37 -14.54 -3.14
C ALA A 347 -8.35 -15.17 -2.13
N CYS A 348 -8.14 -16.43 -1.75
CA CYS A 348 -8.90 -17.12 -0.72
C CYS A 348 -8.80 -16.43 0.66
N LEU A 349 -7.59 -16.01 1.04
CA LEU A 349 -7.35 -15.27 2.28
C LEU A 349 -8.01 -13.88 2.24
N LEU A 350 -7.97 -13.18 1.11
CA LEU A 350 -8.64 -11.88 0.97
C LEU A 350 -10.16 -11.98 0.95
N ALA A 351 -10.73 -13.04 0.37
CA ALA A 351 -12.17 -13.29 0.46
C ALA A 351 -12.59 -13.49 1.93
N ASN A 352 -11.81 -14.26 2.69
CA ASN A 352 -12.00 -14.40 4.15
C ASN A 352 -11.87 -13.06 4.90
N ALA A 353 -10.91 -12.21 4.51
CA ALA A 353 -10.75 -10.87 5.06
C ALA A 353 -11.95 -9.95 4.76
N PHE A 354 -12.50 -10.02 3.53
CA PHE A 354 -13.72 -9.31 3.13
C PHE A 354 -14.91 -9.71 4.00
N PHE A 355 -15.12 -11.01 4.19
CA PHE A 355 -16.17 -11.55 5.07
C PHE A 355 -15.82 -11.49 6.56
N CYS A 356 -14.71 -10.84 6.93
CA CYS A 356 -14.31 -10.61 8.31
C CYS A 356 -14.26 -11.88 9.17
N THR A 357 -13.72 -12.98 8.61
CA THR A 357 -13.74 -14.31 9.27
C THR A 357 -12.54 -14.55 10.18
N PHE A 358 -11.43 -13.81 10.02
CA PHE A 358 -10.22 -14.05 10.80
C PHE A 358 -10.47 -13.79 12.31
N PRO A 359 -10.32 -14.81 13.17
CA PRO A 359 -10.56 -14.69 14.60
C PRO A 359 -9.44 -13.89 15.28
N ARG A 360 -9.72 -13.31 16.45
CA ARG A 360 -8.74 -12.53 17.26
C ARG A 360 -8.17 -11.28 16.57
N ARG A 361 -8.66 -10.89 15.38
CA ARG A 361 -8.18 -9.73 14.60
C ARG A 361 -9.08 -8.49 14.66
N ASN A 362 -10.07 -8.48 15.54
CA ASN A 362 -11.10 -7.42 15.61
C ASN A 362 -10.95 -6.47 16.82
N SER A 363 -9.91 -6.64 17.65
CA SER A 363 -9.63 -5.82 18.82
C SER A 363 -8.13 -5.57 18.96
N ARG A 364 -7.75 -4.33 19.30
CA ARG A 364 -6.35 -3.92 19.53
C ARG A 364 -5.84 -4.24 20.95
N LYS A 365 -6.71 -4.70 21.86
CA LYS A 365 -6.36 -5.07 23.24
C LYS A 365 -5.89 -6.54 23.37
N ALA A 366 -5.41 -7.16 22.29
CA ALA A 366 -5.27 -8.62 22.19
C ALA A 366 -3.89 -9.07 21.64
N GLU A 367 -3.74 -10.38 21.49
CA GLU A 367 -2.60 -11.13 20.94
C GLU A 367 -1.98 -10.52 19.66
N TYR A 368 -2.79 -9.95 18.78
CA TYR A 368 -2.34 -9.36 17.49
C TYR A 368 -2.25 -7.83 17.51
N SER A 369 -2.05 -7.20 18.68
CA SER A 369 -1.98 -5.72 18.81
C SER A 369 -0.85 -5.07 17.99
N ASN A 370 0.22 -5.82 17.75
CA ASN A 370 1.39 -5.48 16.93
C ASN A 370 1.26 -5.89 15.45
N PHE A 371 0.10 -6.38 15.00
CA PHE A 371 -0.18 -6.68 13.60
C PHE A 371 -1.18 -5.68 13.01
N PRO A 372 -1.12 -5.40 11.69
CA PRO A 372 -2.12 -4.57 11.03
C PRO A 372 -3.52 -5.20 11.03
N ASP A 373 -4.56 -4.37 10.85
CA ASP A 373 -5.94 -4.83 10.71
C ASP A 373 -6.13 -5.58 9.37
N ILE A 374 -6.54 -6.85 9.38
CA ILE A 374 -6.77 -7.65 8.16
C ILE A 374 -8.25 -7.68 7.73
N ASN A 375 -9.19 -7.79 8.67
CA ASN A 375 -10.62 -7.85 8.35
C ASN A 375 -11.15 -6.50 7.82
N PHE A 376 -12.06 -6.54 6.84
CA PHE A 376 -12.46 -5.36 6.07
C PHE A 376 -13.58 -4.52 6.70
N PHE A 377 -13.99 -4.79 7.94
CA PHE A 377 -15.13 -4.10 8.56
C PHE A 377 -15.02 -2.57 8.55
N ARG A 378 -13.81 -2.02 8.66
CA ARG A 378 -13.57 -0.57 8.55
C ARG A 378 -13.68 -0.03 7.12
N LEU A 379 -13.58 -0.84 6.07
CA LEU A 379 -13.89 -0.39 4.70
C LEU A 379 -15.37 -0.12 4.51
N PHE A 380 -16.22 -0.74 5.32
CA PHE A 380 -17.67 -0.64 5.20
C PHE A 380 -18.25 0.56 5.98
N GLU A 381 -17.46 1.23 6.81
CA GLU A 381 -17.90 2.31 7.69
C GLU A 381 -17.93 3.69 7.01
N GLY A 382 -18.80 4.56 7.50
CA GLY A 382 -18.92 5.96 7.12
C GLY A 382 -19.49 6.20 5.72
N SER A 383 -19.52 7.46 5.32
CA SER A 383 -20.05 7.90 4.02
C SER A 383 -18.98 8.50 3.10
N SER A 384 -17.70 8.30 3.43
CA SER A 384 -16.60 8.91 2.66
C SER A 384 -16.57 8.38 1.22
N PRO A 385 -16.55 9.25 0.20
CA PRO A 385 -16.45 8.84 -1.21
C PRO A 385 -15.21 7.97 -1.49
N LYS A 386 -14.13 8.18 -0.74
CA LYS A 386 -12.91 7.36 -0.82
C LYS A 386 -13.20 5.87 -0.63
N LYS A 387 -14.10 5.52 0.30
CA LYS A 387 -14.47 4.11 0.58
C LYS A 387 -15.17 3.48 -0.61
N ILE A 388 -15.99 4.24 -1.33
CA ILE A 388 -16.68 3.80 -2.54
C ILE A 388 -15.67 3.45 -3.64
N GLU A 389 -14.68 4.31 -3.87
CA GLU A 389 -13.65 4.07 -4.89
C GLU A 389 -12.73 2.90 -4.50
N LYS A 390 -12.45 2.72 -3.21
CA LYS A 390 -11.79 1.51 -2.70
C LYS A 390 -12.58 0.25 -2.98
N LEU A 391 -13.88 0.26 -2.71
CA LEU A 391 -14.77 -0.88 -2.97
C LEU A 391 -14.80 -1.21 -4.46
N LYS A 392 -14.95 -0.22 -5.36
CA LYS A 392 -14.84 -0.45 -6.82
C LYS A 392 -13.54 -1.16 -7.20
N THR A 393 -12.42 -0.69 -6.66
CA THR A 393 -11.09 -1.24 -6.94
C THR A 393 -10.97 -2.70 -6.46
N LEU A 394 -11.43 -3.00 -5.25
CA LEU A 394 -11.39 -4.36 -4.70
C LEU A 394 -12.39 -5.32 -5.38
N MET A 395 -13.58 -4.84 -5.76
CA MET A 395 -14.54 -5.65 -6.51
C MET A 395 -14.01 -6.02 -7.89
N CYS A 396 -13.24 -5.13 -8.54
CA CYS A 396 -12.54 -5.45 -9.79
C CYS A 396 -11.55 -6.62 -9.60
N TYR A 397 -10.83 -6.66 -8.48
CA TYR A 397 -9.94 -7.76 -8.15
C TYR A 397 -10.69 -9.06 -7.91
N PHE A 398 -11.69 -9.07 -7.03
CA PHE A 398 -12.46 -10.27 -6.73
C PHE A 398 -13.13 -10.83 -7.99
N LYS A 399 -13.74 -9.97 -8.81
CA LYS A 399 -14.29 -10.37 -10.11
C LYS A 399 -13.25 -11.06 -10.99
N SER A 400 -12.06 -10.46 -11.10
CA SER A 400 -11.01 -11.00 -11.97
C SER A 400 -10.53 -12.39 -11.52
N VAL A 401 -10.33 -12.60 -10.21
CA VAL A 401 -9.79 -13.86 -9.68
C VAL A 401 -10.83 -14.95 -9.53
N THR A 402 -12.13 -14.62 -9.44
CA THR A 402 -13.22 -15.60 -9.44
C THR A 402 -13.60 -16.02 -10.87
N GLU A 403 -13.55 -15.11 -11.85
CA GLU A 403 -13.79 -15.43 -13.27
C GLU A 403 -12.61 -16.22 -13.86
N GLN A 404 -11.37 -15.83 -13.53
CA GLN A 404 -10.18 -16.50 -14.00
C GLN A 404 -9.23 -16.80 -12.85
N LYS A 405 -9.14 -18.09 -12.52
CA LYS A 405 -8.25 -18.61 -11.49
C LYS A 405 -6.78 -18.20 -11.78
N PRO A 406 -6.12 -17.47 -10.87
CA PRO A 406 -4.77 -16.99 -11.11
C PRO A 406 -3.75 -18.12 -10.97
N THR A 407 -2.71 -18.09 -11.81
CA THR A 407 -1.76 -19.22 -11.99
C THR A 407 -0.36 -18.93 -11.48
N GLY A 408 -0.13 -17.76 -10.89
CA GLY A 408 1.19 -17.38 -10.40
C GLY A 408 1.41 -17.56 -8.90
N LEU A 409 2.62 -17.20 -8.49
CA LEU A 409 3.04 -17.14 -7.09
C LEU A 409 3.32 -15.69 -6.66
N VAL A 410 3.26 -15.47 -5.34
CA VAL A 410 3.71 -14.25 -4.66
C VAL A 410 4.62 -14.65 -3.50
N THR A 411 5.75 -13.98 -3.35
CA THR A 411 6.69 -14.15 -2.23
C THR A 411 6.66 -12.92 -1.33
N PHE A 412 6.57 -13.14 -0.02
CA PHE A 412 6.68 -12.13 1.02
C PHE A 412 7.93 -12.43 1.86
N THR A 413 8.87 -11.50 1.93
CA THR A 413 10.13 -11.67 2.66
C THR A 413 10.28 -10.57 3.68
N ARG A 414 10.22 -10.93 4.97
CA ARG A 414 10.68 -10.03 6.04
C ARG A 414 12.18 -10.11 6.10
N LYS A 415 12.84 -8.96 6.08
CA LYS A 415 14.29 -8.84 6.15
C LYS A 415 14.67 -7.94 7.31
N VAL A 416 15.68 -8.37 8.05
CA VAL A 416 16.30 -7.65 9.16
C VAL A 416 17.73 -7.30 8.76
N LEU A 417 18.12 -6.06 8.97
CA LEU A 417 19.49 -5.60 8.83
C LEU A 417 20.26 -5.93 10.12
N ASP A 418 21.12 -6.95 10.06
CA ASP A 418 21.89 -7.43 11.21
C ASP A 418 23.00 -6.44 11.63
N LYS A 419 23.64 -5.79 10.64
CA LYS A 419 24.70 -4.81 10.87
C LYS A 419 24.49 -3.60 9.95
N SER A 420 24.45 -2.42 10.54
CA SER A 420 24.40 -1.16 9.81
C SER A 420 25.74 -0.88 9.10
N PRO A 421 25.72 -0.31 7.88
CA PRO A 421 26.92 0.21 7.25
C PRO A 421 27.59 1.26 8.12
N ILE A 422 28.92 1.33 8.04
CA ILE A 422 29.67 2.45 8.62
C ILE A 422 29.68 3.56 7.57
N TRP A 423 28.72 4.46 7.69
CA TRP A 423 28.49 5.52 6.71
C TRP A 423 29.69 6.45 6.45
N ARG A 424 30.71 6.50 7.33
CA ARG A 424 31.88 7.41 7.23
C ARG A 424 32.99 6.96 6.27
N SER A 425 32.92 5.77 5.66
CA SER A 425 34.11 5.17 5.01
C SER A 425 33.88 4.50 3.65
N THR A 426 32.81 4.82 2.92
CA THR A 426 32.45 4.07 1.70
C THR A 426 32.57 4.90 0.42
N HIS A 427 33.18 4.31 -0.61
CA HIS A 427 33.47 4.95 -1.90
C HIS A 427 32.27 4.94 -2.84
N PHE A 428 32.09 6.04 -3.57
CA PHE A 428 30.93 6.30 -4.42
C PHE A 428 31.01 5.57 -5.76
N PHE A 429 29.95 4.87 -6.14
CA PHE A 429 29.53 4.80 -7.55
C PHE A 429 28.04 4.48 -7.64
N CYS A 430 27.22 5.50 -7.91
CA CYS A 430 25.80 5.31 -8.20
C CYS A 430 25.40 6.21 -9.37
N LYS A 431 24.89 5.62 -10.45
CA LYS A 431 24.20 6.37 -11.49
C LYS A 431 22.72 6.47 -11.08
N TYR A 432 22.07 7.55 -11.48
CA TYR A 432 20.71 7.84 -11.04
C TYR A 432 19.74 7.50 -12.19
N PHE A 433 18.48 7.88 -12.03
CA PHE A 433 17.40 7.96 -13.02
C PHE A 433 16.58 6.68 -13.20
N LEU A 434 15.54 6.66 -14.07
CA LEU A 434 14.18 6.09 -13.87
C LEU A 434 13.86 4.55 -14.14
N PHE A 435 12.94 3.95 -13.32
CA PHE A 435 12.27 2.61 -13.25
C PHE A 435 12.96 1.27 -12.84
N ILE A 436 12.21 0.51 -11.99
CA ILE A 436 12.30 -0.90 -11.46
C ILE A 436 12.81 -1.00 -10.01
N PHE A 437 12.37 -2.02 -9.25
CA PHE A 437 12.28 -2.13 -7.78
C PHE A 437 11.54 -0.97 -7.09
N GLN A 438 10.29 -1.18 -6.72
CA GLN A 438 9.38 -0.08 -6.41
C GLN A 438 9.24 0.11 -4.90
N VAL A 439 9.55 1.32 -4.42
CA VAL A 439 9.44 1.66 -3.01
C VAL A 439 7.99 1.97 -2.66
N ASP A 440 7.46 1.26 -1.69
CA ASP A 440 6.24 1.57 -0.98
C ASP A 440 6.57 2.49 0.21
N PHE A 441 5.94 3.67 0.26
CA PHE A 441 6.14 4.66 1.31
C PHE A 441 5.34 4.28 2.54
N ALA A 442 5.78 3.19 3.16
CA ALA A 442 4.97 2.40 4.04
C ALA A 442 4.73 3.05 5.41
N ASN A 443 3.67 2.62 6.08
CA ASN A 443 3.57 2.66 7.52
C ASN A 443 4.33 1.45 8.12
N LYS A 444 4.86 1.57 9.35
CA LYS A 444 5.44 0.42 10.06
C LYS A 444 4.46 -0.76 10.17
N PHE A 445 3.16 -0.46 10.25
CA PHE A 445 2.10 -1.43 10.02
C PHE A 445 1.76 -1.46 8.52
N VAL A 446 2.43 -2.37 7.79
CA VAL A 446 2.37 -2.46 6.31
C VAL A 446 0.95 -2.37 5.74
N GLY A 447 0.79 -1.64 4.65
CA GLY A 447 -0.49 -1.30 4.02
C GLY A 447 -1.26 -0.18 4.73
N GLY A 448 -0.71 0.41 5.79
CA GLY A 448 -1.26 1.58 6.48
C GLY A 448 -2.76 1.51 6.72
N GLY A 449 -3.47 2.50 6.19
CA GLY A 449 -4.92 2.65 6.27
C GLY A 449 -5.70 1.97 5.14
N VAL A 450 -5.13 0.99 4.42
CA VAL A 450 -5.77 0.42 3.22
C VAL A 450 -7.15 -0.16 3.51
N THR A 451 -7.30 -0.90 4.62
CA THR A 451 -8.58 -1.45 5.09
C THR A 451 -9.43 -0.44 5.88
N SER A 452 -9.04 0.85 5.90
CA SER A 452 -9.76 1.93 6.59
C SER A 452 -9.79 3.20 5.74
N THR A 453 -9.29 4.35 6.22
CA THR A 453 -9.50 5.68 5.62
C THR A 453 -8.35 6.20 4.76
N GLY A 454 -7.15 5.62 4.90
CA GLY A 454 -5.93 6.03 4.17
C GLY A 454 -6.08 5.81 2.67
N LEU A 455 -5.62 6.76 1.85
CA LEU A 455 -5.70 6.66 0.38
C LEU A 455 -4.57 7.45 -0.27
N VAL A 456 -3.36 7.31 0.29
CA VAL A 456 -2.13 7.91 -0.25
C VAL A 456 -1.33 6.84 -0.99
N GLN A 457 -0.03 7.06 -1.22
CA GLN A 457 0.78 6.19 -2.09
C GLN A 457 0.72 4.70 -1.71
N GLU A 458 0.89 4.36 -0.42
CA GLU A 458 0.86 2.98 0.08
C GLU A 458 -0.52 2.34 -0.15
N GLU A 459 -1.59 2.97 0.31
CA GLU A 459 -2.93 2.36 0.18
C GLU A 459 -3.39 2.25 -1.26
N ILE A 460 -3.07 3.25 -2.11
CA ILE A 460 -3.36 3.18 -3.54
C ILE A 460 -2.68 1.95 -4.14
N ARG A 461 -1.41 1.72 -3.81
CA ARG A 461 -0.68 0.56 -4.33
C ARG A 461 -1.28 -0.76 -3.86
N PHE A 462 -1.64 -0.86 -2.59
CA PHE A 462 -2.31 -2.04 -2.05
C PHE A 462 -3.71 -2.26 -2.63
N LEU A 463 -4.39 -1.22 -3.15
CA LEU A 463 -5.69 -1.37 -3.82
C LEU A 463 -5.56 -1.84 -5.26
N ILE A 464 -4.59 -1.32 -6.02
CA ILE A 464 -4.40 -1.75 -7.42
C ILE A 464 -3.67 -3.08 -7.54
N ASN A 465 -2.91 -3.48 -6.51
CA ASN A 465 -2.29 -4.80 -6.36
C ASN A 465 -2.79 -5.49 -5.05
N PRO A 466 -4.05 -5.95 -4.96
CA PRO A 466 -4.66 -6.41 -3.69
C PRO A 466 -3.97 -7.56 -2.97
N GLU A 467 -3.18 -8.37 -3.68
CA GLU A 467 -2.38 -9.44 -3.09
C GLU A 467 -1.41 -8.91 -2.02
N LEU A 468 -1.02 -7.62 -2.08
CA LEU A 468 -0.26 -6.95 -1.01
C LEU A 468 -1.00 -6.91 0.32
N ILE A 469 -2.32 -6.79 0.33
CA ILE A 469 -3.15 -6.71 1.55
C ILE A 469 -3.00 -7.98 2.39
N VAL A 470 -2.72 -9.14 1.78
CA VAL A 470 -2.49 -10.41 2.49
C VAL A 470 -1.29 -10.31 3.44
N SER A 471 -0.28 -9.49 3.14
CA SER A 471 0.86 -9.29 4.05
C SER A 471 0.45 -8.86 5.47
N ARG A 472 -0.66 -8.13 5.61
CA ARG A 472 -1.23 -7.68 6.89
C ARG A 472 -1.69 -8.83 7.78
N LEU A 473 -1.96 -9.99 7.19
CA LEU A 473 -2.38 -11.18 7.92
C LEU A 473 -1.26 -11.72 8.80
N PHE A 474 -0.02 -11.70 8.31
CA PHE A 474 1.11 -12.39 8.94
C PHE A 474 2.35 -11.52 9.16
N THR A 475 2.35 -10.23 8.82
CA THR A 475 3.51 -9.35 9.04
C THR A 475 3.30 -8.50 10.28
N GLU A 476 4.14 -8.71 11.30
CA GLU A 476 4.18 -7.83 12.49
C GLU A 476 4.71 -6.44 12.10
N ALA A 477 4.40 -5.40 12.88
CA ALA A 477 4.96 -4.07 12.69
C ALA A 477 6.50 -4.10 12.48
N LEU A 478 6.98 -3.35 11.49
CA LEU A 478 8.41 -3.24 11.17
C LEU A 478 9.14 -2.42 12.23
N ASP A 479 10.30 -2.90 12.65
CA ASP A 479 11.25 -2.18 13.48
C ASP A 479 12.22 -1.35 12.62
N ASP A 480 13.01 -0.48 13.24
CA ASP A 480 13.88 0.48 12.54
C ASP A 480 14.91 -0.16 11.58
N ASN A 481 15.29 -1.42 11.82
CA ASN A 481 16.23 -2.16 10.98
C ASN A 481 15.56 -3.21 10.07
N GLU A 482 14.24 -3.13 9.86
CA GLU A 482 13.50 -4.14 9.10
C GLU A 482 12.83 -3.58 7.85
N CYS A 483 12.58 -4.44 6.86
CA CYS A 483 11.71 -4.14 5.73
C CYS A 483 10.90 -5.38 5.31
N LEU A 484 9.84 -5.16 4.53
CA LEU A 484 9.09 -6.23 3.88
C LEU A 484 9.25 -6.12 2.36
N ILE A 485 9.71 -7.18 1.73
CA ILE A 485 9.86 -7.27 0.28
C ILE A 485 8.76 -8.19 -0.25
N ILE A 486 7.98 -7.74 -1.23
CA ILE A 486 6.95 -8.52 -1.89
C ILE A 486 7.28 -8.65 -3.38
N THR A 487 7.37 -9.87 -3.89
CA THR A 487 7.63 -10.16 -5.30
C THR A 487 6.50 -10.97 -5.90
N GLY A 488 5.99 -10.57 -7.06
CA GLY A 488 5.04 -11.37 -7.83
C GLY A 488 3.61 -10.86 -7.88
N THR A 489 3.31 -9.76 -7.17
CA THR A 489 1.95 -9.22 -7.12
C THR A 489 1.49 -8.71 -8.48
N GLN A 490 0.26 -9.00 -8.85
CA GLN A 490 -0.34 -8.55 -10.09
C GLN A 490 -1.12 -7.24 -9.90
N GLN A 491 -1.08 -6.35 -10.89
CA GLN A 491 -1.93 -5.16 -10.95
C GLN A 491 -3.28 -5.51 -11.60
N PHE A 492 -4.39 -5.19 -10.93
CA PHE A 492 -5.75 -5.51 -11.38
C PHE A 492 -6.56 -4.27 -11.78
N SER A 493 -6.17 -3.09 -11.32
CA SER A 493 -6.92 -1.86 -11.55
C SER A 493 -6.04 -0.70 -12.03
N LYS A 494 -6.63 0.16 -12.85
CA LYS A 494 -6.12 1.50 -13.18
C LYS A 494 -6.77 2.50 -12.22
N TYR A 495 -6.15 3.67 -12.07
CA TYR A 495 -6.71 4.75 -11.27
C TYR A 495 -6.27 6.12 -11.79
N THR A 496 -6.98 7.16 -11.35
CA THR A 496 -6.58 8.56 -11.50
C THR A 496 -6.68 9.26 -10.14
N GLY A 497 -6.08 10.45 -10.03
CA GLY A 497 -6.13 11.25 -8.81
C GLY A 497 -5.33 10.66 -7.64
N TYR A 498 -5.48 11.28 -6.48
CA TYR A 498 -4.72 10.95 -5.27
C TYR A 498 -5.49 11.41 -4.02
N SER A 499 -5.47 10.64 -2.93
CA SER A 499 -6.21 10.97 -1.70
C SER A 499 -7.69 11.24 -1.97
N GLN A 500 -8.16 12.48 -1.79
CA GLN A 500 -9.58 12.84 -1.97
C GLN A 500 -10.04 12.79 -3.43
N THR A 501 -9.12 12.91 -4.40
CA THR A 501 -9.45 12.87 -5.84
C THR A 501 -9.25 11.50 -6.46
N TYR A 502 -8.86 10.49 -5.68
CA TYR A 502 -8.68 9.13 -6.18
C TYR A 502 -9.97 8.61 -6.81
N GLN A 503 -9.86 8.07 -8.02
CA GLN A 503 -10.95 7.42 -8.73
C GLN A 503 -10.46 6.12 -9.36
N TRP A 504 -11.27 5.07 -9.24
CA TRP A 504 -11.02 3.83 -9.94
C TRP A 504 -11.20 4.03 -11.45
N GLY A 505 -10.18 3.66 -12.23
CA GLY A 505 -10.07 3.95 -13.66
C GLY A 505 -10.35 2.75 -14.58
N GLY A 506 -10.95 1.67 -14.06
CA GLY A 506 -11.20 0.44 -14.82
C GLY A 506 -10.23 -0.69 -14.51
N SER A 507 -10.49 -1.86 -15.09
CA SER A 507 -9.62 -3.04 -14.97
C SER A 507 -8.28 -2.84 -15.70
N HIS A 508 -7.25 -3.53 -15.20
CA HIS A 508 -5.92 -3.57 -15.77
C HIS A 508 -5.57 -4.99 -16.19
N GLN A 509 -5.04 -5.14 -17.41
CA GLN A 509 -4.51 -6.40 -17.91
C GLN A 509 -2.98 -6.37 -17.75
N ASP A 510 -2.49 -7.09 -16.75
CA ASP A 510 -1.07 -7.07 -16.39
C ASP A 510 -0.24 -7.94 -17.33
N ALA A 511 0.50 -7.27 -18.21
CA ALA A 511 1.41 -7.89 -19.17
C ALA A 511 2.82 -8.12 -18.61
N THR A 512 3.08 -7.81 -17.33
CA THR A 512 4.40 -7.99 -16.72
C THR A 512 4.84 -9.46 -16.82
N PRO A 513 6.05 -9.76 -17.32
CA PRO A 513 6.51 -11.14 -17.45
C PRO A 513 6.59 -11.84 -16.10
N ARG A 514 6.69 -13.18 -16.13
CA ARG A 514 6.89 -13.99 -14.93
C ARG A 514 8.31 -14.54 -14.88
N ASP A 515 8.86 -14.65 -13.68
CA ASP A 515 10.17 -15.28 -13.43
C ASP A 515 10.08 -16.82 -13.41
N GLY A 516 11.21 -17.49 -13.15
CA GLY A 516 11.28 -18.95 -13.07
C GLY A 516 10.36 -19.57 -12.01
N TRP A 517 9.94 -18.82 -10.99
CA TRP A 517 9.00 -19.25 -9.96
C TRP A 517 7.54 -18.88 -10.29
N GLN A 518 7.26 -18.46 -11.53
CA GLN A 518 5.93 -17.99 -11.96
C GLN A 518 5.43 -16.74 -11.20
N ARG A 519 6.32 -15.96 -10.58
CA ARG A 519 5.99 -14.67 -9.97
C ARG A 519 6.05 -13.59 -11.03
N ARG A 520 5.14 -12.62 -11.03
CA ARG A 520 5.32 -11.41 -11.86
C ARG A 520 6.66 -10.76 -11.54
N CYS A 521 7.36 -10.23 -12.53
CA CYS A 521 8.59 -9.45 -12.38
C CYS A 521 8.32 -8.05 -11.80
N THR A 522 7.52 -8.01 -10.74
CA THR A 522 7.17 -6.84 -9.93
C THR A 522 7.68 -7.11 -8.53
N GLU A 523 8.66 -6.32 -8.10
CA GLU A 523 9.21 -6.35 -6.75
C GLU A 523 8.92 -5.01 -6.08
N ILE A 524 8.29 -5.06 -4.92
CA ILE A 524 7.88 -3.92 -4.10
C ILE A 524 8.54 -4.06 -2.73
N VAL A 525 9.07 -2.97 -2.18
CA VAL A 525 9.61 -2.95 -0.82
C VAL A 525 8.89 -1.94 0.05
N ALA A 526 8.36 -2.39 1.17
CA ALA A 526 7.79 -1.54 2.20
C ALA A 526 8.91 -1.13 3.18
N ILE A 527 9.20 0.18 3.19
CA ILE A 527 10.07 0.83 4.18
C ILE A 527 9.33 2.03 4.78
N ASP A 528 9.25 2.07 6.10
CA ASP A 528 8.57 3.14 6.82
C ASP A 528 9.52 4.29 7.15
N ALA A 529 9.15 5.53 6.80
CA ALA A 529 9.88 6.72 7.20
C ALA A 529 9.48 7.15 8.63
N MET A 530 10.35 7.90 9.31
CA MET A 530 9.96 8.54 10.57
C MET A 530 8.95 9.67 10.30
N GLN A 531 8.02 9.86 11.23
CA GLN A 531 7.13 11.01 11.23
C GLN A 531 7.74 12.14 12.05
N PHE A 532 7.95 13.30 11.41
CA PHE A 532 8.49 14.50 12.05
C PHE A 532 7.38 15.53 12.27
N ARG A 533 7.14 15.88 13.54
CA ARG A 533 6.22 16.98 13.91
C ARG A 533 6.93 18.32 13.95
N ASN A 534 8.21 18.30 14.31
CA ASN A 534 9.10 19.45 14.22
C ASN A 534 10.08 19.23 13.07
N PHE A 535 10.04 20.14 12.09
CA PHE A 535 10.82 20.04 10.86
C PHE A 535 12.33 19.92 11.09
N LEU A 536 12.87 20.54 12.15
CA LEU A 536 14.32 20.53 12.39
C LEU A 536 14.84 19.21 12.98
N GLU A 537 13.98 18.37 13.55
CA GLU A 537 14.40 17.12 14.20
C GLU A 537 15.05 16.13 13.22
N GLN A 538 14.61 16.14 11.95
CA GLN A 538 15.10 15.20 10.94
C GLN A 538 16.58 15.37 10.60
N PHE A 539 17.19 16.51 10.95
CA PHE A 539 18.60 16.79 10.71
C PHE A 539 19.50 16.31 11.86
N HIS A 540 18.95 15.79 12.95
CA HIS A 540 19.75 15.13 13.97
C HIS A 540 20.39 13.85 13.43
N LEU A 541 21.64 13.60 13.84
CA LEU A 541 22.46 12.52 13.30
C LEU A 541 21.83 11.13 13.50
N ASP A 542 21.17 10.89 14.63
CA ASP A 542 20.46 9.64 14.90
C ASP A 542 19.27 9.43 13.95
N LYS A 543 18.53 10.50 13.62
CA LYS A 543 17.41 10.47 12.68
C LYS A 543 17.89 10.25 11.25
N ILE A 544 18.94 10.96 10.83
CA ILE A 544 19.60 10.73 9.52
C ILE A 544 20.07 9.28 9.40
N THR A 545 20.76 8.77 10.42
CA THR A 545 21.30 7.40 10.43
C THR A 545 20.17 6.36 10.37
N ARG A 546 19.07 6.58 11.11
CA ARG A 546 17.89 5.70 11.08
C ARG A 546 17.33 5.60 9.67
N GLU A 547 17.11 6.72 9.00
CA GLU A 547 16.51 6.74 7.65
C GLU A 547 17.44 6.14 6.60
N LEU A 548 18.75 6.39 6.70
CA LEU A 548 19.78 5.73 5.87
C LEU A 548 19.75 4.21 6.03
N ASN A 549 19.77 3.73 7.27
CA ASN A 549 19.73 2.29 7.57
C ASN A 549 18.44 1.62 7.08
N LYS A 550 17.29 2.30 7.24
CA LYS A 550 15.99 1.81 6.77
C LYS A 550 15.97 1.67 5.24
N ALA A 551 16.37 2.72 4.52
CA ALA A 551 16.47 2.67 3.06
C ALA A 551 17.46 1.59 2.60
N TYR A 552 18.64 1.51 3.22
CA TYR A 552 19.64 0.49 2.91
C TYR A 552 19.13 -0.93 3.18
N CYS A 553 18.40 -1.16 4.27
CA CYS A 553 17.75 -2.43 4.56
C CYS A 553 16.82 -2.85 3.42
N GLY A 554 16.02 -1.90 2.92
CA GLY A 554 15.15 -2.10 1.76
C GLY A 554 15.91 -2.42 0.47
N PHE A 555 16.99 -1.70 0.19
CA PHE A 555 17.65 -1.71 -1.12
C PHE A 555 18.69 -2.84 -1.27
N SER A 556 19.40 -3.17 -0.19
CA SER A 556 20.48 -4.15 -0.22
C SER A 556 19.99 -5.57 -0.51
N ARG A 557 20.80 -6.32 -1.26
CA ARG A 557 20.64 -7.77 -1.50
C ARG A 557 22.03 -8.41 -1.39
N PRO A 558 22.48 -8.77 -0.17
CA PRO A 558 23.87 -9.18 0.08
C PRO A 558 24.33 -10.36 -0.79
N ASP A 559 23.44 -11.30 -1.07
CA ASP A 559 23.73 -12.51 -1.84
C ASP A 559 23.57 -12.33 -3.36
N THR A 560 23.49 -11.09 -3.86
CA THR A 560 23.24 -10.80 -5.27
C THR A 560 24.26 -9.81 -5.81
N ASP A 561 24.92 -10.20 -6.91
CA ASP A 561 25.85 -9.34 -7.65
C ASP A 561 25.13 -8.05 -8.09
N SER A 562 25.81 -6.90 -7.93
CA SER A 562 25.24 -5.58 -8.27
C SER A 562 24.79 -5.49 -9.72
N LYS A 563 25.42 -6.23 -10.65
CA LYS A 563 25.00 -6.29 -12.06
C LYS A 563 23.61 -6.92 -12.25
N ASN A 564 23.18 -7.75 -11.29
CA ASN A 564 21.89 -8.42 -11.29
C ASN A 564 20.81 -7.66 -10.50
N LEU A 565 21.17 -6.51 -9.92
CA LEU A 565 20.24 -5.65 -9.21
C LEU A 565 19.64 -4.61 -10.15
N ALA A 566 18.31 -4.64 -10.26
CA ALA A 566 17.57 -3.57 -10.89
C ALA A 566 17.80 -2.24 -10.16
N ALA A 567 17.53 -1.13 -10.83
CA ALA A 567 17.50 0.19 -10.20
C ALA A 567 16.48 0.23 -9.04
N VAL A 568 16.39 1.34 -8.31
CA VAL A 568 15.39 1.62 -7.25
C VAL A 568 14.44 2.72 -7.73
N ALA A 569 13.19 2.37 -8.01
CA ALA A 569 12.10 3.31 -8.31
C ALA A 569 11.47 3.85 -7.02
N THR A 570 11.76 5.11 -6.72
CA THR A 570 11.33 5.80 -5.49
C THR A 570 10.97 7.27 -5.75
N GLY A 571 10.69 8.04 -4.70
CA GLY A 571 10.39 9.46 -4.80
C GLY A 571 10.40 10.09 -3.41
N ASN A 572 9.42 10.96 -3.16
CA ASN A 572 9.29 11.77 -1.93
C ASN A 572 8.88 10.95 -0.68
N TRP A 573 9.65 9.92 -0.35
CA TRP A 573 9.47 9.01 0.78
C TRP A 573 9.43 9.76 2.10
N GLY A 574 8.34 9.61 2.86
CA GLY A 574 8.17 10.25 4.17
C GLY A 574 7.95 11.77 4.14
N CYS A 575 7.74 12.39 2.99
CA CYS A 575 7.71 13.86 2.88
C CYS A 575 6.30 14.47 2.93
N GLY A 576 5.24 13.67 2.76
CA GLY A 576 3.85 14.14 2.81
C GLY A 576 3.34 14.24 4.25
N VAL A 577 2.41 13.36 4.61
CA VAL A 577 1.81 13.29 5.97
C VAL A 577 2.86 13.10 7.09
N PHE A 578 4.07 12.66 6.73
CA PHE A 578 5.15 12.37 7.68
C PHE A 578 6.12 13.55 7.88
N GLY A 579 5.99 14.66 7.13
CA GLY A 579 6.69 15.91 7.41
C GLY A 579 8.20 15.95 7.09
N GLY A 580 8.73 14.96 6.37
CA GLY A 580 10.12 14.96 5.93
C GLY A 580 10.42 16.00 4.84
N ASP A 581 11.66 16.48 4.81
CA ASP A 581 12.19 17.35 3.75
C ASP A 581 12.53 16.53 2.50
N THR A 582 12.01 16.96 1.34
CA THR A 582 12.16 16.24 0.08
C THR A 582 13.60 16.20 -0.42
N ARG A 583 14.39 17.26 -0.21
CA ARG A 583 15.80 17.31 -0.67
C ARG A 583 16.69 16.42 0.19
N LEU A 584 16.51 16.46 1.51
CA LEU A 584 17.18 15.56 2.44
C LEU A 584 16.83 14.11 2.12
N LYS A 585 15.53 13.77 2.06
CA LYS A 585 15.08 12.39 1.79
C LYS A 585 15.51 11.88 0.43
N ALA A 586 15.58 12.74 -0.59
CA ALA A 586 16.20 12.37 -1.85
C ALA A 586 17.66 11.98 -1.62
N LEU A 587 18.47 12.84 -0.99
CA LEU A 587 19.89 12.59 -0.74
C LEU A 587 20.14 11.29 0.06
N LEU A 588 19.38 11.06 1.14
CA LEU A 588 19.53 9.84 1.94
C LEU A 588 19.26 8.56 1.13
N GLN A 589 18.24 8.58 0.26
CA GLN A 589 17.94 7.43 -0.59
C GLN A 589 19.04 7.17 -1.61
N MET A 590 19.66 8.23 -2.16
CA MET A 590 20.80 8.08 -3.07
C MET A 590 21.99 7.43 -2.38
N LEU A 591 22.32 7.89 -1.16
CA LEU A 591 23.44 7.38 -0.38
C LEU A 591 23.21 5.90 -0.03
N ALA A 592 22.00 5.56 0.41
CA ALA A 592 21.62 4.18 0.70
C ALA A 592 21.64 3.27 -0.54
N ALA A 593 21.23 3.78 -1.70
CA ALA A 593 21.27 3.02 -2.94
C ALA A 593 22.68 2.84 -3.49
N ALA A 594 23.52 3.87 -3.37
CA ALA A 594 24.94 3.80 -3.71
C ALA A 594 25.65 2.73 -2.88
N GLU A 595 25.42 2.73 -1.56
CA GLU A 595 25.93 1.70 -0.65
C GLU A 595 25.39 0.30 -0.98
N ALA A 596 24.16 0.21 -1.50
CA ALA A 596 23.54 -1.03 -1.94
C ALA A 596 23.94 -1.46 -3.37
N GLY A 597 24.77 -0.70 -4.08
CA GLY A 597 25.18 -0.99 -5.46
C GLY A 597 24.04 -0.91 -6.49
N ARG A 598 23.05 -0.03 -6.26
CA ARG A 598 21.86 0.12 -7.10
C ARG A 598 21.69 1.54 -7.62
N ASP A 599 21.30 1.67 -8.89
CA ASP A 599 20.94 2.96 -9.48
C ASP A 599 19.58 3.47 -8.95
N VAL A 600 19.29 4.79 -9.00
CA VAL A 600 18.07 5.37 -8.39
C VAL A 600 17.18 6.14 -9.35
N ALA A 601 15.98 5.62 -9.55
CA ALA A 601 14.87 6.20 -10.26
C ALA A 601 13.97 7.08 -9.39
N TYR A 602 14.23 8.39 -9.38
CA TYR A 602 13.50 9.33 -8.53
C TYR A 602 12.33 10.03 -9.25
N PHE A 603 11.12 9.88 -8.73
CA PHE A 603 9.90 10.55 -9.20
C PHE A 603 9.52 11.69 -8.27
N THR A 604 9.51 12.93 -8.78
CA THR A 604 9.17 14.14 -8.00
C THR A 604 7.69 14.50 -8.00
N PHE A 605 6.86 13.70 -8.69
CA PHE A 605 5.39 13.86 -8.74
C PHE A 605 4.92 15.25 -9.21
N GLY A 606 5.57 15.77 -10.26
CA GLY A 606 5.20 17.05 -10.89
C GLY A 606 5.97 18.27 -10.37
N ASP A 607 6.84 18.09 -9.36
CA ASP A 607 7.73 19.15 -8.88
C ASP A 607 9.00 19.23 -9.75
N ASN A 608 8.97 20.14 -10.73
CA ASN A 608 10.08 20.39 -11.66
C ASN A 608 11.27 21.06 -10.97
N ARG A 609 11.03 21.87 -9.93
CA ARG A 609 12.09 22.55 -9.19
C ARG A 609 12.88 21.53 -8.37
N LEU A 610 12.18 20.66 -7.64
CA LEU A 610 12.81 19.56 -6.92
C LEU A 610 13.60 18.64 -7.87
N MET A 611 13.06 18.34 -9.05
CA MET A 611 13.76 17.53 -10.06
C MET A 611 15.11 18.17 -10.44
N THR A 612 15.09 19.47 -10.70
CA THR A 612 16.28 20.25 -11.04
C THR A 612 17.27 20.27 -9.88
N ASP A 613 16.81 20.56 -8.66
CA ASP A 613 17.66 20.63 -7.46
C ASP A 613 18.33 19.29 -7.14
N VAL A 614 17.56 18.19 -7.21
CA VAL A 614 18.06 16.83 -6.99
C VAL A 614 19.12 16.47 -8.03
N ASN A 615 18.86 16.76 -9.32
CA ASN A 615 19.82 16.50 -10.39
C ASN A 615 21.09 17.35 -10.25
N ASN A 616 20.96 18.63 -9.91
CA ASN A 616 22.08 19.54 -9.74
C ASN A 616 22.96 19.12 -8.56
N MET A 617 22.36 18.74 -7.42
CA MET A 617 23.09 18.23 -6.27
C MET A 617 23.81 16.93 -6.60
N HIS A 618 23.13 15.97 -7.25
CA HIS A 618 23.77 14.73 -7.69
C HIS A 618 24.96 14.98 -8.62
N SER A 619 24.76 15.84 -9.64
CA SER A 619 25.80 16.19 -10.60
C SER A 619 26.99 16.84 -9.91
N PHE A 620 26.73 17.77 -8.98
CA PHE A 620 27.76 18.45 -8.20
C PHE A 620 28.62 17.48 -7.38
N LEU A 621 27.99 16.53 -6.68
CA LEU A 621 28.68 15.53 -5.86
C LEU A 621 29.48 14.54 -6.72
N THR A 622 28.88 14.08 -7.82
CA THR A 622 29.51 13.11 -8.74
C THR A 622 30.71 13.71 -9.46
N GLN A 623 30.58 14.93 -9.99
CA GLN A 623 31.68 15.61 -10.69
C GLN A 623 32.87 15.89 -9.76
N ARG A 624 32.63 16.03 -8.46
CA ARG A 624 33.67 16.23 -7.44
C ARG A 624 34.17 14.93 -6.81
N ASN A 625 33.69 13.77 -7.25
CA ASN A 625 34.04 12.45 -6.71
C ASN A 625 33.84 12.37 -5.18
N ILE A 626 32.76 12.95 -4.65
CA ILE A 626 32.43 12.89 -3.23
C ILE A 626 31.96 11.47 -2.87
N SER A 627 32.52 10.91 -1.79
CA SER A 627 32.14 9.60 -1.23
C SER A 627 30.75 9.62 -0.58
N VAL A 628 30.25 8.43 -0.19
CA VAL A 628 29.05 8.33 0.66
C VAL A 628 29.30 8.91 2.05
N GLY A 629 30.51 8.75 2.58
CA GLY A 629 30.92 9.21 3.91
C GLY A 629 31.50 10.59 4.03
#